data_AF-A0A963NTQ8-F1
#
_entry.id   AF-A0A963NTQ8-F1
#
_cell.length_a   1.000
_cell.length_b   1.000
_cell.length_c   1.000
_cell.angle_alpha   90.00
_cell.angle_beta   90.00
_cell.angle_gamma   90.00
#
_symmetry.space_group_name_H-M   'P 1'
#
loop_
_entity.id
_entity.type
_entity.pdbx_description
1 polymer ?
#
loop_
_entity_poly.entity_id
_entity_poly.type
_entity_poly.pdbx_seq_one_letter_code
_entity_poly.pdbx_strand_id
1 'polypeptide(L)' 'RQLGYHDKPIGLLNVAGYYDGLLRFLHTSVGSGFMGPWQMDLVHASTSSDVLLPGLVQAMQASPSGPALRSVI' A
#
# COMPACT_ATOMS: atom_id res chain seq x y z
N ARG A 1 1.61 -5.03 -5.95
CA ARG A 1 1.63 -5.47 -7.37
C ARG A 1 0.92 -6.81 -7.51
N GLN A 2 -0.38 -6.87 -7.24
CA GLN A 2 -1.12 -8.13 -7.37
C GLN A 2 -1.62 -8.36 -8.80
N LEU A 3 -1.81 -7.30 -9.61
CA LEU A 3 -2.35 -7.37 -10.98
C LEU A 3 -1.70 -6.41 -12.00
N GLY A 4 -0.62 -5.70 -11.66
CA GLY A 4 0.14 -4.89 -12.63
C GLY A 4 -0.55 -3.65 -13.24
N TYR A 5 -1.76 -3.28 -12.80
CA TYR A 5 -2.52 -2.19 -13.44
C TYR A 5 -2.04 -0.76 -13.13
N HIS A 6 -1.44 -0.51 -11.96
CA HIS A 6 -0.85 0.80 -11.62
C HIS A 6 0.09 0.74 -10.41
N ASP A 7 1.00 1.73 -10.31
CA ASP A 7 1.95 1.92 -9.21
C ASP A 7 1.50 2.97 -8.16
N LYS A 8 0.19 3.18 -8.01
CA LYS A 8 -0.34 4.10 -6.98
C LYS A 8 -0.24 3.48 -5.57
N PRO A 9 0.33 4.18 -4.57
CA PRO A 9 0.36 3.71 -3.19
C PRO A 9 -1.04 3.72 -2.57
N ILE A 10 -1.27 2.84 -1.59
CA ILE A 10 -2.55 2.72 -0.89
C ILE A 10 -2.43 3.38 0.47
N GLY A 11 -3.33 4.32 0.78
CA GLY A 11 -3.39 4.99 2.07
C GLY A 11 -4.65 4.62 2.85
N LEU A 12 -4.49 4.34 4.14
CA LEU A 12 -5.56 4.10 5.10
C LEU A 12 -5.54 5.18 6.19
N LEU A 13 -6.57 6.04 6.20
CA LEU A 13 -6.78 6.99 7.29
C LEU A 13 -7.46 6.26 8.46
N ASN A 14 -6.67 5.86 9.44
CA ASN A 14 -7.08 5.04 10.57
C ASN A 14 -7.61 5.88 11.74
N VAL A 15 -8.70 6.62 11.53
CA VAL A 15 -9.30 7.46 12.57
C VAL A 15 -9.77 6.60 13.73
N ALA A 16 -9.33 6.93 14.95
CA ALA A 16 -9.71 6.23 16.19
C ALA A 16 -9.56 4.69 16.14
N GLY A 17 -8.60 4.17 15.35
CA GLY A 17 -8.33 2.74 15.26
C GLY A 17 -9.34 1.96 14.42
N TYR A 18 -10.17 2.61 13.60
CA TYR A 18 -11.20 1.96 12.78
C TYR A 18 -10.67 0.79 11.93
N TYR A 19 -9.45 0.90 11.40
CA TYR A 19 -8.79 -0.11 10.57
C TYR A 19 -7.83 -1.04 11.34
N ASP A 20 -7.73 -0.96 12.66
CA ASP A 20 -6.82 -1.80 13.44
C ASP A 20 -7.07 -3.30 13.22
N GLY A 21 -8.34 -3.69 13.14
CA GLY A 21 -8.72 -5.08 12.86
C GLY A 21 -8.24 -5.54 11.48
N LEU A 22 -8.39 -4.69 10.46
CA LEU A 22 -7.92 -4.97 9.10
C LEU A 22 -6.39 -5.09 9.07
N LEU A 23 -5.68 -4.13 9.65
CA LEU A 23 -4.21 -4.14 9.70
C LEU A 23 -3.70 -5.40 10.41
N ARG A 24 -4.32 -5.79 11.53
CA ARG A 24 -3.99 -7.03 12.26
C ARG A 24 -4.21 -8.27 11.40
N PHE A 25 -5.33 -8.33 10.68
CA PHE A 25 -5.63 -9.43 9.76
C PHE A 25 -4.57 -9.55 8.65
N LEU A 26 -4.17 -8.43 8.04
CA LEU A 26 -3.15 -8.41 7.00
C LEU A 26 -1.78 -8.84 7.55
N HIS A 27 -1.36 -8.33 8.71
CA HIS A 27 -0.14 -8.79 9.38
C HIS A 27 -0.15 -10.28 9.69
N THR A 28 -1.28 -10.81 10.16
CA THR A 28 -1.44 -12.25 10.42
C THR A 28 -1.33 -13.07 9.14
N SER A 29 -1.89 -12.56 8.05
CA SER A 29 -1.84 -13.20 6.73
C SER A 29 -0.41 -13.29 6.19
N VAL A 30 0.39 -12.24 6.39
CA VAL A 30 1.84 -12.27 6.09
C VAL A 30 2.58 -13.24 6.99
N GLY A 31 2.37 -13.17 8.32
CA GLY A 31 3.04 -14.05 9.28
C GLY A 31 2.71 -15.54 9.07
N SER A 32 1.55 -15.83 8.48
CA SER A 32 1.09 -17.19 8.17
C SER A 32 1.49 -17.65 6.75
N GLY A 33 2.19 -16.82 5.97
CA GLY A 33 2.65 -17.16 4.61
C GLY A 33 1.59 -17.08 3.52
N PHE A 34 0.38 -16.57 3.82
CA PHE A 34 -0.67 -16.35 2.82
C PHE A 34 -0.42 -15.10 1.97
N MET A 35 0.43 -14.18 2.45
CA MET A 35 0.84 -12.96 1.75
C MET A 35 2.35 -12.77 1.85
N GLY A 36 2.97 -12.24 0.80
CA GLY A 36 4.37 -11.83 0.81
C GLY A 36 4.57 -10.53 1.61
N PRO A 37 5.72 -10.33 2.27
CA PRO A 37 5.98 -9.16 3.11
C PRO A 37 5.89 -7.84 2.33
N TRP A 38 6.36 -7.86 1.08
CA TRP A 38 6.30 -6.72 0.17
C TRP A 38 4.87 -6.22 -0.13
N GLN A 39 3.82 -7.04 0.10
CA GLN A 39 2.44 -6.61 -0.09
C GLN A 39 1.98 -5.67 1.04
N MET A 40 2.56 -5.78 2.24
CA MET A 40 2.30 -4.83 3.33
C MET A 40 2.98 -3.48 3.10
N ASP A 41 4.11 -3.45 2.41
CA ASP A 41 4.82 -2.21 2.07
C ASP A 41 4.00 -1.29 1.14
N LEU A 42 2.93 -1.80 0.53
CA LEU A 42 2.01 -1.02 -0.30
C LEU A 42 0.95 -0.26 0.51
N VAL A 43 0.77 -0.61 1.79
CA VAL A 43 -0.28 -0.08 2.64
C VAL A 43 0.32 0.90 3.65
N HIS A 44 0.03 2.19 3.47
CA HIS A 44 0.40 3.24 4.41
C HIS A 44 -0.80 3.56 5.31
N ALA A 45 -0.64 3.43 6.63
CA ALA A 45 -1.68 3.79 7.58
C ALA A 45 -1.26 4.97 8.45
N SER A 46 -2.17 5.90 8.70
CA SER A 46 -1.97 7.05 9.60
C SER A 46 -3.30 7.48 10.19
N THR A 47 -3.30 8.04 11.40
CA THR A 47 -4.48 8.63 12.04
C THR A 47 -4.72 10.09 11.58
N SER A 48 -3.76 10.70 10.89
CA SER A 48 -3.80 12.08 10.42
C SER A 48 -3.68 12.15 8.89
N SER A 49 -4.60 12.88 8.25
CA SER A 49 -4.57 13.18 6.82
C SER A 49 -3.38 14.04 6.42
N ASP A 50 -2.98 14.98 7.30
CA ASP A 50 -1.86 15.90 7.08
C ASP A 50 -0.52 15.15 7.02
N VAL A 51 -0.44 13.98 7.66
CA VAL A 51 0.72 13.08 7.56
C VAL A 51 0.56 12.10 6.39
N LEU A 52 -0.65 11.54 6.22
CA LEU A 52 -0.90 10.49 5.23
C LEU A 52 -0.69 10.99 3.79
N LEU A 53 -1.27 12.14 3.44
CA LEU A 53 -1.27 12.63 2.06
C LEU A 53 0.15 12.97 1.57
N PRO A 54 0.99 13.71 2.32
CA PRO A 54 2.39 13.93 1.91
C PRO A 54 3.18 12.62 1.78
N GLY A 55 2.97 11.67 2.69
CA GLY A 55 3.63 10.36 2.63
C GLY A 55 3.29 9.57 1.36
N LEU A 56 2.01 9.59 0.94
CA LEU A 56 1.59 8.95 -0.31
C LEU A 56 2.20 9.63 -1.54
N VAL A 57 2.27 10.96 -1.56
CA VAL A 57 2.93 11.70 -2.65
C VAL A 57 4.42 11.32 -2.74
N GLN A 58 5.10 11.20 -1.61
CA GLN A 58 6.51 10.76 -1.57
C GLN A 58 6.67 9.32 -2.07
N ALA A 59 5.78 8.41 -1.67
CA ALA A 59 5.80 7.02 -2.12
C ALA A 59 5.57 6.88 -3.63
N MET A 60 4.75 7.76 -4.24
CA MET A 60 4.59 7.83 -5.69
C MET A 60 5.89 8.24 -6.41
N GLN A 61 6.68 9.13 -5.82
CA GLN A 61 7.93 9.62 -6.41
C GLN A 61 9.08 8.60 -6.27
N ALA A 62 9.05 7.77 -5.23
CA ALA A 62 10.06 6.74 -4.98
C ALA A 62 9.85 5.45 -5.80
N SER A 63 8.67 5.27 -6.42
CA SER A 63 8.37 4.11 -7.24
C SER A 63 8.87 4.34 -8.68
N PRO A 64 9.93 3.65 -9.16
CA PRO A 64 10.35 3.78 -10.54
C PRO A 64 9.22 3.29 -11.44
N SER A 65 8.79 4.15 -12.36
CA SER A 65 7.84 3.83 -13.42
C SER A 65 8.24 2.50 -14.07
N GLY A 66 7.50 1.42 -13.78
CA GLY A 66 7.67 0.17 -14.52
C GLY A 66 7.34 0.40 -16.01
N PRO A 67 7.94 -0.37 -16.94
CA PRO A 67 7.70 -0.16 -18.36
C PRO A 67 6.20 -0.20 -18.64
N ALA A 68 5.69 0.84 -19.30
CA ALA A 68 4.29 0.95 -19.65
C ALA A 68 3.89 -0.25 -20.53
N LEU A 69 2.81 -0.94 -20.16
CA LEU A 69 2.24 -2.11 -20.86
C LEU A 69 1.84 -1.85 -22.34
N ARG A 70 2.17 -0.70 -22.91
CA ARG A 70 1.89 -0.35 -24.31
C ARG A 70 2.84 -1.02 -25.32
N SER A 71 3.68 -1.94 -24.85
CA SER A 71 4.55 -2.79 -25.68
C SER A 71 4.12 -4.26 -25.72
N VAL A 72 2.96 -4.61 -25.16
CA VAL A 72 2.42 -5.98 -25.16
C VAL A 72 0.97 -5.98 -25.66
N ILE A 73 0.70 -5.25 -26.74
CA ILE A 73 -0.40 -5.48 -27.69
C ILE A 73 0.13 -5.11 -29.07
#